data_AF-A0A0Q4QMQ9-F1
#
_entry.id   AF-A0A0Q4QMQ9-F1
#
_cell.length_a   1.000
_cell.length_b   1.000
_cell.length_c   1.000
_cell.angle_alpha   90.00
_cell.angle_beta   90.00
_cell.angle_gamma   90.00
#
_symmetry.space_group_name_H-M   'P 1'
#
loop_
_entity.id
_entity.type
_entity.pdbx_description
1 polymer ?
#
loop_
_entity_poly.entity_id
_entity_poly.type
_entity_poly.pdbx_seq_one_letter_code
_entity_poly.pdbx_strand_id
1 'polypeptide(L)'
;MQPFFSPSTDDIHWYTCDWWQKLWEQSPNVYVESVREMNCFSKAWHEWLQCDNDHARDNIALLNADDGKYMNLISIIATKI
;
A
#
# COMPACT_ATOMS: atom_id res chain seq x y z
N MET A 1 1.76 28.42 -2.79
CA MET A 1 1.17 27.87 -4.02
C MET A 1 0.39 26.63 -3.59
N GLN A 2 -0.94 26.65 -3.61
CA GLN A 2 -1.72 25.41 -3.52
C GLN A 2 -1.67 24.69 -4.87
N PRO A 3 -1.75 23.35 -4.84
CA PRO A 3 -3.02 22.65 -4.99
C PRO A 3 -3.44 22.06 -3.64
N PHE A 4 -4.68 22.10 -3.13
CA PHE A 4 -5.99 21.85 -3.74
C PHE A 4 -5.97 20.57 -4.57
N PHE A 5 -5.87 19.41 -3.91
CA PHE A 5 -6.20 18.14 -4.54
C PHE A 5 -7.51 18.31 -5.33
N SER A 6 -7.46 18.02 -6.63
CA SER A 6 -8.65 17.86 -7.46
C SER A 6 -8.40 16.70 -8.42
N PRO A 7 -9.44 15.88 -8.65
CA PRO A 7 -9.32 14.46 -8.85
C PRO A 7 -9.37 14.12 -10.34
N SER A 8 -8.38 13.40 -10.84
CA SER A 8 -8.63 12.45 -11.92
C SER A 8 -8.23 11.09 -11.40
N THR A 9 -9.12 10.15 -11.66
CA THR A 9 -9.15 8.72 -11.31
C THR A 9 -7.93 7.88 -11.75
N ASP A 10 -6.76 8.50 -11.90
CA ASP A 10 -5.49 7.89 -12.36
C ASP A 10 -4.47 7.69 -11.21
N ASP A 11 -4.81 8.05 -9.97
CA ASP A 11 -3.86 8.06 -8.83
C ASP A 11 -3.84 6.78 -7.99
N ILE A 12 -4.31 5.63 -8.51
CA ILE A 12 -4.02 4.35 -7.87
C ILE A 12 -2.64 3.90 -8.31
N HIS A 13 -1.61 4.41 -7.63
CA HIS A 13 -0.23 4.00 -7.87
C HIS A 13 0.13 2.80 -6.99
N TRP A 14 0.29 1.64 -7.61
CA TRP A 14 0.84 0.44 -6.96
C TRP A 14 2.36 0.52 -6.98
N TYR A 15 2.97 0.63 -5.80
CA TYR A 15 4.41 0.74 -5.67
C TYR A 15 5.01 -0.50 -5.01
N THR A 16 6.10 -0.99 -5.59
CA THR A 16 6.86 -2.13 -5.06
C THR A 16 7.64 -1.75 -3.80
N CYS A 17 8.12 -2.75 -3.07
CA CYS A 17 9.05 -2.54 -1.95
C CYS A 17 10.27 -1.70 -2.37
N ASP A 18 10.86 -1.98 -3.53
CA ASP A 18 12.02 -1.23 -4.05
C ASP A 18 11.70 0.25 -4.28
N TRP A 19 10.50 0.56 -4.76
CA TRP A 19 10.08 1.94 -4.96
C TRP A 19 9.98 2.67 -3.62
N TRP A 20 9.33 2.03 -2.63
CA TRP A 20 9.19 2.59 -1.28
C TRP A 20 10.54 2.78 -0.59
N GLN A 21 11.44 1.80 -0.71
CA GLN A 21 12.79 1.91 -0.17
C GLN A 21 13.52 3.12 -0.76
N LYS A 22 13.54 3.25 -2.09
CA LYS A 22 14.18 4.38 -2.78
C LYS A 22 13.56 5.73 -2.43
N LEU A 23 12.26 5.79 -2.15
CA LEU A 23 11.61 7.03 -1.70
C LEU A 23 12.13 7.44 -0.32
N TRP A 24 12.17 6.51 0.64
CA TRP A 24 12.55 6.80 2.01
C TRP A 24 14.04 7.10 2.16
N GLU A 25 14.90 6.41 1.41
CA GLU A 25 16.35 6.62 1.41
C GLU A 25 16.78 7.99 0.85
N GLN A 26 15.87 8.75 0.22
CA GLN A 26 16.16 10.14 -0.18
C GLN A 26 16.28 11.10 1.02
N SER A 27 15.74 10.72 2.17
CA SER A 27 15.82 11.53 3.39
C SER A 27 17.14 11.27 4.12
N PRO A 28 17.98 12.30 4.35
CA PRO A 28 19.20 12.13 5.13
C PRO A 28 18.94 11.95 6.64
N ASN A 29 17.68 12.09 7.09
CA ASN A 29 17.29 12.06 8.50
C ASN A 29 16.71 10.71 8.93
N VAL A 30 16.72 9.71 8.05
CA VAL A 30 16.10 8.42 8.30
C VAL A 30 17.05 7.31 7.84
N TYR A 31 17.18 6.29 8.68
CA TYR A 31 17.80 5.03 8.32
C TYR A 31 16.70 3.99 8.09
N VAL A 32 16.60 3.48 6.86
CA VAL A 32 15.63 2.44 6.49
C VAL A 32 16.18 1.08 6.91
N GLU A 33 15.53 0.45 7.88
CA GLU A 33 15.97 -0.85 8.43
C GLU A 33 15.41 -2.01 7.62
N SER A 34 14.15 -1.90 7.18
CA SER A 34 13.54 -2.91 6.32
C SER A 34 12.38 -2.35 5.51
N VAL A 35 12.24 -2.84 4.28
CA VAL A 35 11.04 -2.73 3.46
C VAL A 35 10.69 -4.11 2.94
N ARG A 36 9.48 -4.59 3.21
CA ARG A 36 9.06 -5.92 2.78
C ARG A 36 7.56 -6.05 2.62
N GLU A 37 7.17 -7.04 1.84
CA GLU A 37 5.81 -7.55 1.81
C GLU A 37 5.44 -8.23 3.14
N MET A 38 4.20 -8.05 3.57
CA MET A 38 3.68 -8.62 4.80
C MET A 38 3.07 -9.99 4.54
N ASN A 39 3.58 -11.02 5.23
CA ASN A 39 3.05 -12.39 5.15
C ASN A 39 1.58 -12.53 5.59
N CYS A 40 1.02 -11.52 6.28
CA CYS A 40 -0.37 -11.54 6.74
C CYS A 40 -1.37 -11.03 5.70
N PHE A 41 -0.94 -10.63 4.50
CA PHE A 41 -1.81 -10.04 3.49
C PHE A 41 -3.09 -10.86 3.26
N SER A 42 -2.97 -12.15 2.94
CA SER A 42 -4.12 -13.00 2.67
C SER A 42 -5.10 -13.08 3.84
N LYS A 43 -4.58 -13.16 5.08
CA LYS A 43 -5.42 -13.21 6.28
C LYS A 43 -6.11 -11.87 6.55
N ALA A 44 -5.35 -10.77 6.55
CA ALA A 44 -5.88 -9.43 6.78
C ALA A 44 -6.92 -9.05 5.72
N TRP A 45 -6.69 -9.44 4.46
CA TRP A 45 -7.63 -9.21 3.38
C TRP A 45 -8.90 -10.05 3.53
N HIS A 46 -8.78 -11.32 3.90
CA HIS A 46 -9.95 -12.16 4.19
C HIS A 46 -10.80 -11.55 5.31
N GLU A 47 -10.19 -11.14 6.42
CA GLU A 47 -10.88 -10.48 7.53
C GLU A 47 -11.52 -9.14 7.12
N TRP A 48 -10.84 -8.35 6.28
CA TRP A 48 -11.39 -7.11 5.71
C TRP A 48 -12.68 -7.36 4.92
N LEU A 49 -12.70 -8.38 4.06
CA LEU A 49 -13.88 -8.72 3.26
C LEU A 49 -15.06 -9.30 4.07
N GLN A 50 -14.81 -9.81 5.27
CA GLN A 50 -15.87 -10.28 6.18
C GLN A 50 -16.48 -9.16 7.02
N CYS A 51 -15.87 -7.97 7.04
CA CYS A 51 -16.41 -6.82 7.74
C CYS A 51 -17.68 -6.30 7.01
N ASP A 52 -18.72 -5.93 7.78
CA ASP A 52 -19.88 -5.23 7.22
C ASP A 52 -19.53 -3.76 6.95
N ASN A 53 -18.74 -3.54 5.91
CA ASN A 53 -18.27 -2.24 5.46
C ASN A 53 -18.44 -2.16 3.94
N ASP A 54 -19.17 -1.14 3.47
CA ASP A 54 -19.40 -0.91 2.03
C ASP A 54 -18.10 -0.80 1.23
N HIS A 55 -17.07 -0.19 1.81
CA HIS A 55 -15.76 -0.07 1.16
C HIS A 55 -15.07 -1.43 0.96
N ALA A 56 -15.29 -2.39 1.86
CA ALA A 56 -14.74 -3.73 1.71
C ALA A 56 -15.43 -4.48 0.56
N ARG A 57 -16.74 -4.29 0.38
CA ARG A 57 -17.50 -4.86 -0.74
C ARG A 57 -17.01 -4.33 -2.09
N ASP A 58 -16.77 -3.02 -2.18
CA ASP A 58 -16.29 -2.38 -3.41
C ASP A 58 -14.91 -2.89 -3.84
N ASN A 59 -14.09 -3.38 -2.91
CA ASN A 59 -12.75 -3.90 -3.20
C ASN A 59 -12.74 -5.34 -3.74
N ILE A 60 -13.86 -6.06 -3.72
CA ILE A 60 -13.94 -7.43 -4.27
C ILE A 60 -13.63 -7.43 -5.77
N ALA A 61 -14.14 -6.45 -6.51
CA ALA A 61 -13.89 -6.32 -7.94
C ALA A 61 -12.40 -6.07 -8.24
N LEU A 62 -11.73 -5.28 -7.38
CA LEU A 62 -10.31 -4.97 -7.51
C LEU A 62 -9.44 -6.22 -7.31
N LEU A 63 -9.75 -7.04 -6.29
CA LEU A 63 -9.02 -8.29 -6.06
C LEU A 63 -9.21 -9.26 -7.24
N ASN A 64 -10.44 -9.41 -7.71
CA ASN A 64 -10.77 -10.36 -8.77
C ASN A 64 -10.21 -9.96 -10.14
N ALA A 65 -9.82 -8.70 -10.34
CA ALA A 65 -9.28 -8.22 -11.62
C ALA A 65 -8.01 -8.98 -12.04
N ASP A 66 -7.13 -9.29 -11.09
CA ASP A 66 -5.85 -9.99 -11.31
C ASP A 66 -5.64 -11.17 -10.34
N ASP A 67 -6.72 -11.70 -9.75
CA ASP A 67 -6.67 -12.73 -8.69
C ASP A 67 -5.74 -12.33 -7.52
N GLY A 68 -5.73 -11.04 -7.19
CA GLY A 68 -4.89 -10.45 -6.15
C GLY A 68 -3.38 -10.49 -6.43
N LYS A 69 -2.93 -10.88 -7.63
CA LYS A 69 -1.51 -11.10 -7.95
C LYS A 69 -0.58 -9.93 -7.64
N TYR A 70 -1.06 -8.70 -7.78
CA TYR A 70 -0.26 -7.48 -7.58
C TYR A 70 -0.62 -6.72 -6.29
N MET A 71 -1.52 -7.26 -5.47
CA MET A 71 -1.94 -6.64 -4.22
C MET A 71 -1.15 -7.20 -3.05
N ASN A 72 -0.62 -6.32 -2.21
CA ASN A 72 0.03 -6.71 -0.96
C ASN A 72 -0.08 -5.59 0.08
N LEU A 73 0.29 -5.89 1.32
CA LEU A 73 0.60 -4.89 2.34
C LEU A 73 2.11 -4.81 2.49
N ILE A 74 2.66 -3.60 2.47
CA ILE A 74 4.09 -3.36 2.63
C ILE A 74 4.36 -2.81 4.03
N SER A 75 5.34 -3.41 4.71
CA SER A 75 5.87 -2.92 5.97
C SER A 75 7.17 -2.17 5.72
N ILE A 76 7.29 -0.99 6.33
CA ILE A 76 8.52 -0.19 6.36
C ILE A 76 8.90 0.02 7.82
N ILE A 77 10.13 -0.35 8.19
CA ILE A 77 10.71 -0.06 9.50
C ILE A 77 11.87 0.88 9.27
N ALA A 78 11.87 2.01 9.96
CA ALA A 78 12.90 3.01 9.83
C ALA A 78 13.11 3.75 11.15
N THR A 79 14.35 4.17 11.39
CA THR A 79 14.74 4.93 12.58
C THR A 79 15.16 6.33 12.17
N LYS A 80 14.77 7.32 12.97
CA LYS A 80 15.23 8.69 12.80
C LYS A 80 16.71 8.79 13.19
N ILE A 81 17.51 9.43 12.33
CA ILE A 81 18.91 9.78 12.58
C ILE A 81 18.99 11.08 13.39
#